data_AF-A0A6G3SVG8-F1
#
_entry.id   AF-A0A6G3SVG8-F1
#
_cell.length_a   1.000
_cell.length_b   1.000
_cell.length_c   1.000
_cell.angle_alpha   90.00
_cell.angle_beta   90.00
_cell.angle_gamma   90.00
#
_symmetry.space_group_name_H-M   'P 1'
#
loop_
_entity.id
_entity.type
_entity.pdbx_description
1 polymer ?
#
loop_
_entity_poly.entity_id
_entity_poly.type
_entity_poly.pdbx_seq_one_letter_code
_entity_poly.pdbx_strand_id
1 'polypeptide(L)' 'MSRAALLVLADGRFPAGGHAHSGGAEPAVAGGRVRDADSLADFCRGRLH' A
#
# COMPACT_ATOMS: atom_id res chain seq x y z
N MET A 1 12.27 -13.00 -19.81
CA MET A 1 11.78 -13.16 -18.42
C MET A 1 10.43 -13.85 -18.46
N SER A 2 10.23 -14.91 -17.68
CA SER A 2 8.93 -15.61 -17.60
C SER A 2 7.93 -14.76 -16.81
N ARG A 3 6.68 -14.65 -17.29
CA ARG A 3 5.60 -13.92 -16.61
C ARG A 3 5.33 -14.44 -15.19
N ALA A 4 5.60 -15.72 -14.94
CA ALA A 4 5.47 -16.33 -13.61
C ALA A 4 6.46 -15.74 -12.59
N ALA A 5 7.68 -15.39 -13.01
CA ALA A 5 8.66 -14.78 -12.12
C ALA A 5 8.22 -13.39 -11.65
N LEU A 6 7.55 -12.62 -12.51
CA LEU A 6 7.00 -11.32 -12.14
C LEU A 6 5.89 -11.43 -11.10
N LEU A 7 5.05 -12.48 -11.18
CA LEU A 7 4.01 -12.73 -10.18
C LEU A 7 4.60 -13.07 -8.82
N VAL A 8 5.69 -13.86 -8.78
CA VAL A 8 6.39 -14.19 -7.54
C VAL A 8 6.98 -12.94 -6.88
N LEU A 9 7.55 -12.03 -7.67
CA LEU A 9 8.12 -10.78 -7.16
C LEU A 9 7.05 -9.80 -6.63
N ALA A 10 5.85 -9.81 -7.22
CA ALA A 10 4.73 -8.96 -6.79
C ALA A 10 3.91 -9.57 -5.63
N ASP A 11 4.19 -10.82 -5.23
CA ASP A 11 3.46 -11.50 -4.16
C ASP A 11 3.80 -10.88 -2.80
N GLY A 12 2.79 -10.39 -2.07
CA GLY A 12 3.00 -9.79 -0.75
C GLY A 12 3.50 -10.77 0.32
N ARG A 13 3.46 -12.08 0.06
CA ARG A 13 4.05 -13.14 0.90
C ARG A 13 5.53 -13.38 0.58
N PHE A 14 6.07 -12.76 -0.47
CA PHE A 14 7.48 -12.89 -0.83
C PHE A 14 8.35 -12.42 0.36
N PRO A 15 9.25 -13.27 0.89
CA PRO A 15 9.94 -13.03 2.17
C PRO A 15 11.12 -12.06 2.02
N ALA A 16 10.91 -10.92 1.36
CA ALA A 16 11.90 -9.86 1.18
C ALA A 16 11.91 -8.82 2.31
N GLY A 17 11.05 -8.95 3.32
CA GLY A 17 10.99 -8.05 4.47
C GLY A 17 10.48 -6.63 4.15
N GLY A 18 9.81 -6.44 3.00
CA GLY A 18 9.55 -5.12 2.43
C GLY A 18 8.09 -4.79 2.16
N HIS A 19 7.25 -4.74 3.19
CA HIS A 19 6.14 -3.76 3.23
C HIS A 19 6.59 -2.54 4.04
N ALA A 20 7.81 -2.05 3.74
CA ALA A 20 8.69 -1.39 4.70
C ALA A 20 8.09 -0.13 5.36
N HIS A 21 7.06 0.48 4.77
CA HIS A 21 6.42 1.65 5.34
C HIS A 21 4.91 1.66 5.08
N SER A 22 4.15 2.12 6.08
CA SER A 22 2.70 2.36 6.02
C SER A 22 2.28 3.42 4.98
N GLY A 23 3.23 4.01 4.25
CA GLY A 23 2.95 4.99 3.20
C GLY A 23 2.29 6.28 3.73
N GLY A 24 2.48 6.60 5.01
CA GLY A 24 1.81 7.73 5.65
C GLY A 24 0.34 7.47 6.01
N ALA A 25 -0.15 6.24 5.86
CA ALA A 25 -1.50 5.88 6.28
C ALA A 25 -1.67 6.00 7.81
N GLU A 26 -0.67 5.56 8.60
CA GLU A 26 -0.69 5.68 10.07
C GLU A 26 -0.90 7.13 10.55
N PRO A 27 -0.11 8.13 10.10
CA PRO A 27 -0.38 9.53 10.46
C PRO A 27 -1.64 10.11 9.81
N ALA A 28 -2.14 9.56 8.69
CA ALA A 28 -3.41 9.99 8.11
C ALA A 28 -4.61 9.52 8.94
N VAL A 29 -4.54 8.32 9.52
CA VAL A 29 -5.52 7.80 10.49
C VAL A 29 -5.44 8.59 11.79
N ALA A 30 -4.25 8.77 12.35
CA ALA A 30 -4.06 9.55 13.58
C ALA A 30 -4.58 10.99 13.46
N GLY A 31 -4.46 11.60 12.26
CA GLY A 31 -4.99 12.93 11.96
C GLY A 31 -6.47 12.98 11.56
N GLY A 32 -7.20 11.87 11.61
CA GLY A 32 -8.62 11.81 11.25
C GLY A 32 -8.93 12.00 9.77
N ARG A 33 -7.94 11.91 8.88
CA ARG A 33 -8.11 12.03 7.42
C ARG A 33 -8.54 10.72 6.77
N VAL A 34 -8.11 9.59 7.34
CA VAL A 34 -8.56 8.24 6.97
C VAL A 34 -9.33 7.66 8.15
N ARG A 35 -10.61 7.37 7.97
CA ARG A 35 -11.51 6.92 9.05
C ARG A 35 -12.43 5.77 8.62
N ASP A 36 -12.49 5.48 7.33
CA ASP A 36 -13.35 4.48 6.70
C ASP A 36 -12.73 4.05 5.35
N ALA A 37 -13.40 3.13 4.66
CA ALA A 37 -12.93 2.61 3.38
C ALA A 37 -12.91 3.66 2.26
N ASP A 38 -13.88 4.58 2.25
CA ASP A 38 -14.00 5.61 1.21
C ASP A 38 -12.86 6.64 1.34
N SER A 39 -12.60 7.12 2.56
CA SER A 39 -11.48 8.02 2.85
C SER A 39 -10.12 7.36 2.64
N LEU A 40 -9.98 6.05 2.86
CA LEU A 40 -8.78 5.30 2.49
C LEU A 40 -8.60 5.24 0.97
N ALA A 41 -9.67 5.01 0.21
CA ALA A 41 -9.61 4.97 -1.24
C ALA A 41 -9.18 6.33 -1.83
N ASP A 42 -9.73 7.42 -1.28
CA ASP A 42 -9.34 8.78 -1.67
C ASP A 42 -7.89 9.10 -1.29
N PHE A 43 -7.45 8.68 -0.10
CA PHE A 43 -6.04 8.78 0.31
C PHE A 43 -5.11 8.05 -0.66
N CYS A 44 -5.43 6.81 -1.03
CA CYS A 44 -4.66 6.04 -2.00
C CYS A 44 -4.62 6.70 -3.38
N ARG A 45 -5.77 7.19 -3.87
CA ARG A 45 -5.86 7.87 -5.16
C ARG A 45 -5.04 9.15 -5.19
N GLY A 46 -5.09 9.96 -4.13
CA GLY A 46 -4.31 11.19 -4.01
C GLY A 46 -2.80 10.99 -4.05
N ARG A 47 -2.31 9.77 -3.79
CA ARG A 47 -0.88 9.41 -3.84
C ARG A 47 -0.38 8.87 -5.17
N LEU A 48 -1.27 8.71 -6.15
CA LEU A 48 -0.92 8.26 -7.50
C LEU A 48 -0.53 9.43 -8.42
N HIS A 49 -0.59 10.66 -7.91
CA HIS A 49 -0.23 11.91 -8.58
C HIS A 49 1.04 12.49 -7.98
#